data_AF-S8DKE9-F1
#
_entry.id   AF-S8DKE9-F1
#
_cell.length_a   1.000
_cell.length_b   1.000
_cell.length_c   1.000
_cell.angle_alpha   90.00
_cell.angle_beta   90.00
_cell.angle_gamma   90.00
#
_symmetry.space_group_name_H-M   'P 1'
#
loop_
_entity.id
_entity.type
_entity.pdbx_description
1 polymer ?
#
loop_
_entity_poly.entity_id
_entity_poly.type
_entity_poly.pdbx_seq_one_letter_code
_entity_poly.pdbx_strand_id
1 'polypeptide(L)'
;IAAYGKGFVKASQDTWELFQKKEIASIVDSDITSSVCFLTGVCSASVCTIVAAAWTSTVHTGYIATVSALSAFVGYLMTRIAMALPQACVGCYYVCFAENPSNRFFDDTIPKRLEYLKSERAEAIPTPRV
;
A
#
# COMPACT_ATOMS: atom_id res chain seq x y z
N ILE A 1 21.18 6.51 -6.62
CA ILE A 1 22.19 5.50 -6.24
C ILE A 1 21.63 4.77 -5.03
N ALA A 2 21.23 3.51 -5.18
CA ALA A 2 20.82 2.68 -4.04
C ALA A 2 22.01 2.52 -3.07
N ALA A 3 21.79 1.99 -1.86
CA ALA A 3 22.85 1.74 -0.86
C ALA A 3 24.10 1.03 -1.45
N TYR A 4 23.92 0.27 -2.54
CA TYR A 4 24.95 -0.49 -3.24
C TYR A 4 25.48 0.15 -4.54
N GLY A 5 25.32 1.45 -4.78
CA GLY A 5 25.86 2.07 -6.01
C GLY A 5 24.99 1.87 -7.26
N LYS A 6 23.92 1.07 -7.19
CA LYS A 6 23.13 0.62 -8.36
C LYS A 6 22.10 1.66 -8.81
N GLY A 7 21.77 1.62 -10.11
CA GLY A 7 20.65 2.35 -10.69
C GLY A 7 19.30 1.80 -10.23
N PHE A 8 18.25 2.64 -10.24
CA PHE A 8 16.93 2.27 -9.69
C PHE A 8 16.35 1.00 -10.31
N VAL A 9 16.31 0.91 -11.65
CA VAL A 9 15.75 -0.26 -12.34
C VAL A 9 16.45 -1.56 -11.94
N LYS A 10 17.79 -1.54 -11.92
CA LYS A 10 18.58 -2.73 -11.56
C LYS A 10 18.41 -3.09 -10.08
N ALA A 11 18.37 -2.09 -9.19
CA ALA A 11 18.12 -2.33 -7.77
C ALA A 11 16.74 -2.96 -7.53
N SER A 12 15.70 -2.50 -8.23
CA SER A 12 14.35 -3.06 -8.13
C SER A 12 14.28 -4.51 -8.64
N GLN A 13 14.93 -4.81 -9.77
CA GLN A 13 15.01 -6.17 -10.31
C GLN A 13 15.75 -7.12 -9.35
N ASP A 14 16.92 -6.70 -8.85
CA ASP A 14 17.69 -7.51 -7.90
C ASP A 14 16.90 -7.78 -6.60
N THR A 15 16.14 -6.78 -6.13
CA THR A 15 15.25 -6.92 -4.97
C THR A 15 14.13 -7.91 -5.24
N TRP A 16 13.51 -7.86 -6.42
CA TRP A 16 12.46 -8.80 -6.81
C TRP A 16 12.99 -10.24 -6.91
N GLU A 17 14.18 -10.44 -7.48
CA GLU A 17 14.86 -11.73 -7.50
C GLU A 17 15.14 -12.25 -6.08
N LEU A 18 15.54 -11.36 -5.15
CA LEU A 18 15.73 -11.71 -3.74
C LEU A 18 14.42 -12.18 -3.08
N PHE A 19 13.31 -11.49 -3.36
CA PHE A 19 11.98 -11.90 -2.87
C PHE A 19 11.56 -13.28 -3.38
N GLN A 20 11.85 -13.59 -4.65
CA GLN A 20 11.60 -14.92 -5.21
C GLN A 20 12.47 -15.99 -4.55
N LYS A 21 13.78 -15.73 -4.37
CA LYS A 21 14.72 -16.65 -3.72
C LYS A 21 14.35 -16.95 -2.27
N LYS A 22 13.74 -15.99 -1.57
CA LYS A 22 13.27 -16.11 -0.18
C LYS A 22 11.83 -16.60 -0.07
N GLU A 23 11.17 -16.88 -1.20
CA GLU A 23 9.76 -17.29 -1.28
C GLU A 23 8.75 -16.30 -0.67
N ILE A 24 9.15 -15.05 -0.38
CA ILE A 24 8.28 -14.04 0.22
C ILE A 24 7.50 -13.23 -0.82
N ALA A 25 7.77 -13.43 -2.12
CA ALA A 25 7.09 -12.70 -3.19
C ALA A 25 5.56 -12.79 -3.11
N SER A 26 5.00 -13.94 -2.70
CA SER A 26 3.55 -14.13 -2.52
C SER A 26 2.97 -13.27 -1.39
N ILE A 27 3.74 -13.00 -0.34
CA ILE A 27 3.31 -12.13 0.76
C ILE A 27 3.28 -10.69 0.28
N VAL A 28 4.34 -10.26 -0.41
CA VAL A 28 4.46 -8.90 -0.95
C VAL A 28 3.35 -8.62 -1.96
N ASP A 29 3.01 -9.60 -2.81
CA ASP A 29 1.93 -9.49 -3.79
C ASP A 29 0.54 -9.46 -3.13
N SER A 30 0.37 -10.15 -2.00
CA SER A 30 -0.89 -10.15 -1.22
C SER A 30 -1.02 -8.94 -0.30
N ASP A 31 -0.06 -8.02 -0.30
CA ASP A 31 -0.05 -6.86 0.58
C ASP A 31 -1.15 -5.85 0.21
N ILE A 32 -2.03 -5.56 1.16
CA ILE A 32 -3.19 -4.67 0.94
C ILE A 32 -2.85 -3.18 1.13
N THR A 33 -1.60 -2.82 1.43
CA THR A 33 -1.24 -1.43 1.78
C THR A 33 -1.60 -0.46 0.67
N SER A 34 -1.34 -0.83 -0.59
CA SER A 34 -1.73 -0.01 -1.75
C SER A 34 -3.24 0.27 -1.79
N SER A 35 -4.06 -0.76 -1.55
CA SER A 35 -5.52 -0.65 -1.49
C SER A 35 -5.97 0.22 -0.31
N VAL A 36 -5.35 0.08 0.85
CA VAL A 36 -5.64 0.90 2.04
C VAL A 36 -5.24 2.37 1.80
N CYS A 37 -4.06 2.62 1.25
CA CYS A 37 -3.59 3.96 0.88
C CYS A 37 -4.50 4.64 -0.15
N PHE A 38 -5.09 3.86 -1.07
CA PHE A 38 -6.07 4.36 -2.01
C PHE A 38 -7.40 4.70 -1.32
N LEU A 39 -7.95 3.77 -0.54
CA LEU A 39 -9.24 3.93 0.13
C LEU A 39 -9.24 5.07 1.15
N THR A 40 -8.16 5.22 1.92
CA THR A 40 -7.99 6.35 2.85
C THR A 40 -8.04 7.70 2.15
N GLY A 41 -7.44 7.80 0.96
CA GLY A 41 -7.55 8.98 0.10
C GLY A 41 -9.00 9.27 -0.31
N VAL A 42 -9.74 8.24 -0.75
CA VAL A 42 -11.16 8.36 -1.11
C VAL A 42 -11.99 8.80 0.10
N CYS A 43 -11.82 8.18 1.26
CA CYS A 43 -12.52 8.54 2.49
C CYS A 43 -12.26 9.99 2.89
N SER A 44 -11.00 10.45 2.84
CA SER A 44 -10.69 11.85 3.14
C SER A 44 -11.36 12.81 2.16
N ALA A 45 -11.38 12.47 0.87
CA ALA A 45 -12.06 13.29 -0.14
C ALA A 45 -13.56 13.40 0.18
N SER A 46 -14.22 12.30 0.54
CA SER A 46 -15.63 12.28 0.94
C SER A 46 -15.89 13.15 2.17
N VAL A 47 -15.08 13.02 3.22
CA VAL A 47 -15.24 13.82 4.45
C VAL A 47 -15.06 15.32 4.14
N CYS A 48 -14.01 15.69 3.40
CA CYS A 48 -13.78 17.08 2.99
C CYS A 48 -14.96 17.63 2.18
N THR A 49 -15.50 16.84 1.24
CA THR A 49 -16.65 17.21 0.42
C THR A 49 -17.89 17.47 1.27
N ILE A 50 -18.22 16.56 2.19
CA ILE A 50 -19.41 16.66 3.05
C ILE A 50 -19.33 17.92 3.92
N VAL A 51 -18.19 18.14 4.57
CA VAL A 51 -17.99 19.32 5.45
C VAL A 51 -18.05 20.61 4.65
N ALA A 52 -17.37 20.68 3.51
CA ALA A 52 -17.34 21.87 2.66
C ALA A 52 -18.72 22.16 2.03
N ALA A 53 -19.46 21.12 1.61
CA ALA A 53 -20.80 21.26 1.07
C ALA A 53 -21.79 21.76 2.12
N ALA A 54 -21.76 21.18 3.33
CA ALA A 54 -22.62 21.57 4.44
C ALA A 54 -22.37 23.03 4.83
N TRP A 55 -21.10 23.43 4.98
CA TRP A 55 -20.72 24.81 5.24
C TRP A 55 -21.19 25.75 4.13
N THR A 56 -20.88 25.43 2.87
CA THR A 56 -21.19 26.29 1.72
C THR A 56 -22.70 26.45 1.52
N SER A 57 -23.49 25.43 1.87
CA SER A 57 -24.96 25.52 1.84
C SER A 57 -25.53 26.56 2.80
N THR A 58 -24.81 26.91 3.88
CA THR A 58 -25.25 27.94 4.83
C THR A 58 -24.81 29.35 4.45
N VAL A 59 -23.72 29.49 3.68
CA VAL A 59 -23.09 30.79 3.38
C VAL A 59 -23.37 31.25 1.94
N HIS A 60 -23.19 30.37 0.95
CA HIS A 60 -23.29 30.71 -0.47
C HIS A 60 -23.68 29.51 -1.34
N THR A 61 -24.98 29.30 -1.51
CA THR A 61 -25.57 28.14 -2.19
C THR A 61 -25.10 27.99 -3.65
N GLY A 62 -24.73 29.10 -4.31
CA GLY A 62 -24.26 29.10 -5.69
C GLY A 62 -22.89 28.45 -5.94
N TYR A 63 -22.06 28.27 -4.90
CA TYR A 63 -20.71 27.73 -5.03
C TYR A 63 -20.53 26.34 -4.40
N ILE A 64 -21.62 25.66 -4.00
CA ILE A 64 -21.55 24.35 -3.35
C ILE A 64 -20.74 23.37 -4.21
N ALA A 65 -21.06 23.27 -5.50
CA ALA A 65 -20.40 22.30 -6.38
C ALA A 65 -18.90 22.58 -6.56
N THR A 66 -18.50 23.83 -6.77
CA THR A 66 -17.10 24.19 -7.03
C THR A 66 -16.24 24.07 -5.77
N VAL A 67 -16.73 24.54 -4.62
CA VAL A 67 -16.02 24.45 -3.33
C VAL A 67 -15.92 23.00 -2.87
N SER A 68 -16.97 22.21 -3.07
CA SER A 68 -16.97 20.77 -2.74
C SER A 68 -16.01 19.98 -3.65
N ALA A 69 -15.98 20.26 -4.95
CA ALA A 69 -15.04 19.62 -5.87
C ALA A 69 -13.58 19.97 -5.54
N LEU A 70 -13.29 21.24 -5.25
CA LEU A 70 -11.95 21.69 -4.88
C LEU A 70 -11.48 21.06 -3.57
N SER A 71 -12.34 21.05 -2.55
CA SER A 71 -12.03 20.42 -1.26
C SER A 71 -11.84 18.91 -1.35
N ALA A 72 -12.63 18.22 -2.19
CA ALA A 72 -12.44 16.79 -2.49
C ALA A 72 -11.06 16.52 -3.09
N PHE A 73 -10.67 17.33 -4.09
CA PHE A 73 -9.40 17.18 -4.78
C PHE A 73 -8.21 17.42 -3.84
N VAL A 74 -8.25 18.49 -3.04
CA VAL A 74 -7.21 18.80 -2.06
C VAL A 74 -7.13 17.71 -0.99
N GLY A 75 -8.27 17.29 -0.42
CA GLY A 75 -8.32 16.24 0.60
C GLY A 75 -7.75 14.90 0.09
N TYR A 76 -8.09 14.51 -1.13
CA TYR A 76 -7.56 13.31 -1.78
C TYR A 76 -6.04 13.40 -1.96
N LEU A 77 -5.54 14.49 -2.56
CA LEU A 77 -4.12 14.62 -2.88
C LEU A 77 -3.24 14.71 -1.64
N MET A 78 -3.64 15.49 -0.63
CA MET A 78 -2.90 15.59 0.63
C MET A 78 -2.79 14.23 1.32
N THR A 79 -3.90 13.47 1.35
CA THR A 79 -3.90 12.12 1.93
C THR A 79 -3.04 11.15 1.12
N ARG A 80 -3.08 11.21 -0.21
CA ARG A 80 -2.24 10.37 -1.08
C ARG A 80 -0.74 10.64 -0.89
N ILE A 81 -0.33 11.89 -0.74
CA ILE A 81 1.06 12.26 -0.46
C ILE A 81 1.47 11.73 0.92
N ALA A 82 0.62 11.91 1.94
CA ALA A 82 0.88 11.42 3.29
C ALA A 82 1.02 9.88 3.32
N MET A 83 0.16 9.16 2.61
CA MET A 83 0.15 7.69 2.58
C MET A 83 1.27 7.07 1.73
N ALA A 84 1.95 7.85 0.89
CA ALA A 84 3.12 7.37 0.15
C ALA A 84 4.28 6.96 1.08
N LEU A 85 4.43 7.64 2.24
CA LEU A 85 5.45 7.32 3.23
C LEU A 85 5.21 5.94 3.88
N PRO A 86 4.05 5.66 4.52
CA PRO A 86 3.74 4.34 5.05
C PRO A 86 3.88 3.22 4.01
N GLN A 87 3.41 3.45 2.77
CA GLN A 87 3.54 2.48 1.69
C GLN A 87 5.02 2.17 1.39
N ALA A 88 5.88 3.18 1.33
CA ALA A 88 7.31 3.00 1.15
C ALA A 88 7.96 2.30 2.36
N CYS A 89 7.56 2.64 3.59
CA CYS A 89 8.06 2.01 4.81
C CYS A 89 7.77 0.50 4.85
N VAL A 90 6.54 0.09 4.49
CA VAL A 90 6.17 -1.34 4.40
C VAL A 90 7.00 -2.05 3.32
N GLY A 91 7.19 -1.41 2.15
CA GLY A 91 8.07 -1.93 1.11
C GLY A 91 9.50 -2.13 1.60
N CYS A 92 10.09 -1.12 2.24
CA CYS A 92 11.42 -1.20 2.84
C CYS A 92 11.51 -2.30 3.91
N TYR A 93 10.46 -2.48 4.72
CA TYR A 93 10.41 -3.53 5.74
C TYR A 93 10.54 -4.93 5.12
N TYR A 94 9.81 -5.20 4.02
CA TYR A 94 9.97 -6.46 3.28
C TYR A 94 11.36 -6.63 2.68
N VAL A 95 11.96 -5.56 2.15
CA VAL A 95 13.35 -5.58 1.65
C VAL A 95 14.33 -5.96 2.76
N CYS A 96 14.26 -5.28 3.91
CA CYS A 96 15.14 -5.55 5.03
C CYS A 96 14.98 -6.98 5.58
N PHE A 97 13.75 -7.50 5.62
CA PHE A 97 13.50 -8.89 6.01
C PHE A 97 14.10 -9.88 5.00
N ALA A 98 13.98 -9.60 3.70
CA ALA A 98 14.56 -10.45 2.66
C ALA A 98 16.09 -10.49 2.70
N GLU A 99 16.74 -9.35 3.01
CA GLU A 99 18.19 -9.26 3.13
C GLU A 99 18.71 -10.04 4.35
N ASN A 100 18.07 -9.90 5.52
CA ASN A 100 18.50 -10.60 6.74
C ASN A 100 17.31 -11.03 7.62
N PRO A 101 16.71 -12.21 7.35
CA PRO A 101 15.51 -12.66 8.06
C PRO A 101 15.78 -13.09 9.50
N SER A 102 17.03 -13.42 9.85
CA SER A 102 17.44 -13.84 11.21
C SER A 102 17.85 -12.68 12.11
N ASN A 103 17.61 -11.44 11.68
CA ASN A 103 17.89 -10.27 12.49
C ASN A 103 16.97 -10.21 13.72
N ARG A 104 17.53 -9.89 14.88
CA ARG A 104 16.83 -9.82 16.19
C ARG A 104 15.63 -8.86 16.24
N PHE A 105 15.53 -7.95 15.27
CA PHE A 105 14.44 -6.98 15.17
C PHE A 105 13.19 -7.53 14.48
N PHE A 106 13.29 -8.69 13.84
CA PHE A 106 12.16 -9.37 13.22
C PHE A 106 11.60 -10.43 14.16
N ASP A 107 10.28 -10.53 14.17
CA ASP A 107 9.51 -11.55 14.88
C ASP A 107 8.97 -12.59 13.90
N ASP A 108 8.36 -13.67 14.40
CA ASP A 108 7.83 -14.79 13.61
C ASP A 108 6.61 -14.45 12.75
N THR A 109 6.20 -13.17 12.69
CA THR A 109 4.99 -12.73 11.97
C THR A 109 5.06 -13.03 10.47
N ILE A 110 6.18 -12.70 9.80
CA ILE A 110 6.34 -12.95 8.36
C ILE A 110 6.43 -14.46 8.06
N PRO A 111 7.26 -15.26 8.76
CA PRO A 111 7.27 -16.72 8.60
C PRO A 111 5.89 -17.36 8.78
N LYS A 112 5.15 -17.01 9.83
CA LYS A 112 3.81 -17.55 10.10
C LYS A 112 2.82 -17.21 8.98
N ARG A 113 2.86 -15.99 8.43
CA ARG A 113 2.03 -15.63 7.27
C ARG A 113 2.44 -16.38 6.01
N LEU A 114 3.74 -16.64 5.81
CA LEU A 114 4.21 -17.43 4.68
C LEU A 114 3.68 -18.86 4.75
N GLU A 115 3.75 -19.50 5.93
CA GLU A 115 3.22 -20.84 6.17
C GLU A 115 1.71 -20.90 5.92
N TYR A 116 0.96 -19.93 6.44
CA TYR A 116 -0.48 -19.82 6.20
C TYR A 116 -0.81 -19.74 4.70
N LEU A 117 -0.14 -18.88 3.93
CA LEU A 117 -0.36 -18.75 2.49
C LEU A 117 0.04 -20.01 1.71
N LYS A 118 1.07 -20.73 2.16
CA LYS A 118 1.47 -22.02 1.59
C LYS A 118 0.41 -23.10 1.86
N SER A 119 -0.16 -23.13 3.07
CA SER A 119 -1.26 -24.03 3.43
C SER A 119 -2.52 -23.76 2.62
N GLU A 120 -2.92 -22.49 2.51
CA GLU A 120 -4.11 -22.09 1.73
C GLU A 120 -3.95 -22.47 0.24
N ARG A 121 -2.74 -22.30 -0.31
CA ARG A 121 -2.43 -22.75 -1.68
C ARG A 121 -2.48 -24.28 -1.82
N ALA A 122 -2.08 -25.03 -0.80
CA ALA A 122 -2.13 -26.49 -0.82
C ALA A 122 -3.56 -27.03 -0.71
N GLU A 123 -4.45 -26.30 -0.04
CA GLU A 123 -5.88 -26.63 0.12
C GLU A 123 -6.75 -26.15 -1.04
N ALA A 124 -6.27 -25.19 -1.85
CA ALA A 124 -6.96 -24.74 -3.05
C ALA A 124 -7.06 -25.88 -4.09
N ILE A 125 -8.20 -26.57 -4.09
CA ILE A 125 -8.57 -27.57 -5.10
C ILE A 125 -8.41 -26.93 -6.48
N PRO A 126 -7.65 -27.52 -7.42
CA PRO A 126 -7.53 -26.97 -8.75
C PRO A 126 -8.92 -26.97 -9.39
N THR A 127 -9.46 -25.79 -9.66
CA THR A 127 -10.72 -25.67 -10.39
C THR A 127 -10.53 -26.34 -11.75
N PRO A 128 -11.33 -27.37 -12.08
CA PRO A 128 -11.21 -28.03 -13.37
C PRO A 128 -11.51 -26.99 -14.44
N ARG A 129 -10.51 -26.68 -15.27
CA ARG A 129 -10.71 -25.93 -16.50
C ARG A 129 -11.39 -26.89 -17.47
N VAL A 130 -12.72 -26.78 -17.56
CA VAL A 130 -13.53 -27.38 -18.63
C VAL A 130 -13.55 -26.42 -19.81
#